data_AF-A0A9E5CH39-F1
#
_entry.id   AF-A0A9E5CH39-F1
#
_cell.length_a   1.000
_cell.length_b   1.000
_cell.length_c   1.000
_cell.angle_alpha   90.00
_cell.angle_beta   90.00
_cell.angle_gamma   90.00
#
_symmetry.space_group_name_H-M   'P 1'
#
loop_
_entity.id
_entity.type
_entity.pdbx_description
1 polymer ?
#
loop_
_entity_poly.entity_id
_entity_poly.type
_entity_poly.pdbx_seq_one_letter_code
_entity_poly.pdbx_strand_id
1 'polypeptide(L)'
;TGFQGAFSRRSKIEAIVLGFLGIFLMNLLRIASVAVVAFYFGTSPALIYHDYGGTIIILLFLFGFWWFSHGWLLEPLEEFPDDDDSEPTFLRDIYAERANAASDTRR
;
A
#
# COMPACT_ATOMS: atom_id res chain seq x y z
N THR A 1 4.42 -18.46 -3.67
CA THR A 1 5.24 -17.24 -3.86
C THR A 1 4.37 -16.05 -3.44
N GLY A 2 4.32 -15.60 -2.18
CA GLY A 2 5.41 -15.16 -1.30
C GLY A 2 5.56 -13.63 -1.41
N PHE A 3 4.62 -12.87 -0.80
CA PHE A 3 4.49 -11.38 -0.63
C PHE A 3 3.10 -10.78 -0.91
N GLN A 4 2.04 -11.59 -1.00
CA GLN A 4 0.66 -11.09 -1.00
C GLN A 4 -0.02 -11.55 0.29
N GLY A 5 0.28 -10.87 1.40
CA GLY A 5 -0.60 -10.91 2.56
C GLY A 5 -2.01 -10.49 2.14
N ALA A 6 -3.02 -11.11 2.75
CA ALA A 6 -4.41 -10.72 2.54
C ALA A 6 -4.58 -9.29 3.09
N PHE A 7 -4.34 -8.27 2.26
CA PHE A 7 -4.65 -6.88 2.61
C PHE A 7 -6.05 -6.56 2.07
N SER A 8 -6.90 -5.98 2.92
CA SER A 8 -8.23 -5.53 2.54
C SER A 8 -8.15 -4.61 1.31
N ARG A 9 -9.03 -4.82 0.32
CA ARG A 9 -9.05 -4.02 -0.92
C ARG A 9 -9.21 -2.52 -0.66
N ARG A 10 -9.81 -2.14 0.48
CA ARG A 10 -9.96 -0.73 0.90
C ARG A 10 -8.62 -0.10 1.26
N SER A 11 -7.83 -0.76 2.11
CA SER A 11 -6.48 -0.32 2.51
C SER A 11 -5.54 -0.11 1.30
N LYS A 12 -5.63 -0.97 0.28
CA LYS A 12 -4.85 -0.81 -0.96
C LYS A 12 -5.22 0.47 -1.73
N ILE A 13 -6.51 0.81 -1.80
CA ILE A 13 -6.97 2.01 -2.51
C ILE A 13 -6.54 3.26 -1.74
N GLU A 14 -6.68 3.26 -0.41
CA GLU A 14 -6.22 4.36 0.44
C GLU A 14 -4.72 4.60 0.30
N ALA A 15 -3.92 3.53 0.24
CA ALA A 15 -2.50 3.62 -0.02
C ALA A 15 -2.17 4.22 -1.39
N ILE A 16 -2.90 3.86 -2.43
CA ILE A 16 -2.72 4.44 -3.77
C ILE A 16 -3.09 5.93 -3.77
N VAL A 17 -4.21 6.30 -3.15
CA VAL A 17 -4.68 7.70 -3.10
C VAL A 17 -3.70 8.57 -2.30
N LEU A 18 -3.25 8.09 -1.14
CA LEU A 18 -2.26 8.79 -0.33
C LEU A 18 -0.89 8.87 -1.01
N GLY A 19 -0.49 7.81 -1.72
CA GLY A 19 0.72 7.82 -2.54
C GLY A 19 0.65 8.87 -3.65
N PHE A 20 -0.47 8.91 -4.37
CA PHE A 20 -0.69 9.91 -5.42
C PHE A 20 -0.70 11.34 -4.88
N LEU A 21 -1.40 11.56 -3.77
CA LEU A 21 -1.41 12.85 -3.09
C LEU A 21 0.00 13.24 -2.61
N GLY A 22 0.75 12.29 -2.04
CA GLY A 22 2.12 12.50 -1.63
C GLY A 22 3.04 12.90 -2.78
N ILE A 23 2.94 12.23 -3.93
CA ILE A 23 3.70 12.59 -5.15
C ILE A 23 3.34 14.02 -5.59
N PHE A 24 2.06 14.37 -5.58
CA PHE A 24 1.62 15.72 -5.92
C PHE A 24 2.20 16.78 -4.97
N LEU A 25 2.13 16.57 -3.65
CA LEU A 25 2.70 17.50 -2.67
C LEU A 25 4.22 17.60 -2.78
N MET A 26 4.92 16.49 -3.00
CA MET A 26 6.38 16.50 -3.17
C MET A 26 6.81 17.25 -4.41
N ASN A 27 6.09 17.11 -5.52
CA ASN A 27 6.34 17.88 -6.73
C ASN A 27 6.14 19.38 -6.50
N LEU A 28 5.09 19.76 -5.77
CA LEU A 28 4.85 21.15 -5.41
C LEU A 28 5.95 21.69 -4.49
N LEU A 29 6.34 20.93 -3.46
CA LEU A 29 7.43 21.28 -2.54
C LEU A 29 8.76 21.45 -3.28
N ARG A 30 9.05 20.59 -4.26
CA ARG A 30 10.27 20.68 -5.07
C ARG A 30 10.32 22.01 -5.81
N ILE A 31 9.28 22.35 -6.57
CA ILE A 31 9.24 23.60 -7.35
C ILE A 31 9.33 24.82 -6.42
N ALA A 32 8.58 24.81 -5.31
CA ALA A 32 8.63 25.87 -4.30
C ALA A 32 10.03 26.02 -3.69
N SER A 33 10.69 24.91 -3.32
CA SER A 33 12.03 24.94 -2.75
C SER A 33 13.08 25.45 -3.74
N VAL A 34 13.00 25.06 -5.02
CA VAL A 34 13.88 25.56 -6.08
C VAL A 34 13.68 27.07 -6.27
N ALA A 35 12.45 27.56 -6.26
CA ALA A 35 12.15 28.98 -6.36
C ALA A 35 12.72 29.79 -5.19
N VAL A 36 12.64 29.24 -3.96
CA VAL A 36 13.25 29.85 -2.78
C VAL A 36 14.77 29.91 -2.93
N VAL A 37 15.42 28.83 -3.36
CA VAL A 37 16.88 28.81 -3.57
C VAL A 37 17.28 29.82 -4.66
N ALA A 38 16.53 29.90 -5.76
CA ALA A 38 16.77 30.88 -6.82
C ALA A 38 16.64 32.33 -6.33
N PHE A 39 15.71 32.61 -5.43
CA PHE A 39 15.52 33.95 -4.85
C PHE A 39 16.73 34.40 -4.01
N TYR A 40 17.29 33.51 -3.18
CA TYR A 40 18.39 33.86 -2.27
C TYR A 40 19.78 33.75 -2.88
N PHE A 41 20.01 32.76 -3.76
CA PHE A 41 21.35 32.43 -4.26
C PHE A 41 21.50 32.65 -5.78
N GLY A 42 20.42 33.03 -6.46
CA GLY A 42 20.41 33.22 -7.92
C GLY A 42 20.33 31.91 -8.71
N THR A 43 20.42 32.03 -10.03
CA THR A 43 20.09 30.95 -10.96
C THR A 43 21.11 29.80 -10.96
N SER A 44 22.41 30.10 -10.88
CA SER A 44 23.46 29.07 -10.98
C SER A 44 23.40 28.01 -9.86
N PRO A 45 23.38 28.38 -8.57
CA PRO A 45 23.22 27.40 -7.50
C PRO A 45 21.82 26.77 -7.46
N ALA A 46 20.78 27.49 -7.91
CA ALA A 46 19.43 26.93 -8.02
C ALA A 46 19.32 25.81 -9.04
N LEU A 47 20.07 25.86 -10.14
CA LEU A 47 20.10 24.80 -11.15
C LEU A 47 20.72 23.51 -10.57
N ILE A 48 21.85 23.66 -9.87
CA ILE A 48 22.52 22.54 -9.17
C ILE A 48 21.57 21.94 -8.13
N TYR A 49 20.94 22.78 -7.30
CA TYR A 49 19.96 22.31 -6.31
C TYR A 49 18.76 21.62 -6.96
N HIS A 50 18.25 22.14 -8.08
CA HIS A 50 17.15 21.53 -8.82
C HIS A 50 17.49 20.12 -9.32
N ASP A 51 18.69 19.93 -9.86
CA ASP A 51 19.13 18.69 -10.50
C ASP A 51 19.46 17.59 -9.49
N TYR A 52 20.14 17.95 -8.38
CA TYR A 52 20.52 16.98 -7.35
C TYR A 52 19.52 16.90 -6.20
N GLY A 53 18.99 18.04 -5.75
CA GLY A 53 18.02 18.11 -4.66
C GLY A 53 16.71 17.43 -5.02
N GLY A 54 16.28 17.50 -6.29
CA GLY A 54 15.11 16.76 -6.77
C GLY A 54 15.24 15.25 -6.54
N THR A 55 16.39 14.66 -6.90
CA THR A 55 16.67 13.24 -6.72
C THR A 55 16.64 12.85 -5.23
N ILE A 56 17.28 13.64 -4.37
CA ILE A 56 17.32 13.37 -2.93
C ILE A 56 15.91 13.42 -2.33
N ILE A 57 15.11 14.43 -2.66
CA ILE A 57 13.73 14.57 -2.17
C ILE A 57 12.88 13.36 -2.57
N ILE A 58 13.00 12.90 -3.82
CA ILE A 58 12.25 11.74 -4.31
C ILE A 58 12.67 10.46 -3.61
N LEU A 59 13.98 10.26 -3.39
CA LEU A 59 14.48 9.09 -2.66
C LEU A 59 13.96 9.08 -1.21
N LEU A 60 14.05 10.21 -0.52
CA LEU A 60 13.52 10.35 0.84
C LEU A 60 12.01 10.10 0.89
N PHE A 61 11.27 10.63 -0.08
CA PHE A 61 9.84 10.36 -0.19
C PHE A 61 9.55 8.88 -0.44
N LEU A 62 10.31 8.20 -1.31
CA LEU A 62 10.11 6.78 -1.58
C LEU A 62 10.32 5.94 -0.32
N PHE A 63 11.43 6.13 0.39
CA PHE A 63 11.71 5.40 1.63
C PHE A 63 10.69 5.73 2.73
N GLY A 64 10.35 7.01 2.89
CA GLY A 64 9.36 7.46 3.87
C GLY A 64 7.96 6.93 3.58
N PHE A 65 7.54 6.96 2.31
CA PHE A 65 6.25 6.44 1.86
C PHE A 65 6.18 4.92 2.01
N TRP A 66 7.27 4.21 1.69
CA TRP A 66 7.34 2.76 1.89
C TRP A 66 7.18 2.40 3.38
N TRP A 67 7.94 3.05 4.26
CA TRP A 67 7.82 2.88 5.72
C TRP A 67 6.41 3.22 6.23
N PHE A 68 5.86 4.35 5.81
CA PHE A 68 4.52 4.80 6.22
C PHE A 68 3.42 3.84 5.73
N SER A 69 3.51 3.40 4.49
CA SER A 69 2.57 2.46 3.88
C SER A 69 2.50 1.15 4.66
N HIS A 70 3.67 0.55 4.95
CA HIS A 70 3.76 -0.70 5.71
C HIS A 70 3.38 -0.55 7.18
N GLY A 71 3.63 0.58 7.82
CA GLY A 71 3.37 0.77 9.25
C GLY A 71 1.94 1.19 9.61
N TRP A 72 1.27 1.97 8.74
CA TRP A 72 0.02 2.64 9.09
C TRP A 72 -1.15 2.40 8.13
N LEU A 73 -0.87 1.98 6.89
CA LEU A 73 -1.89 1.84 5.85
C LEU A 73 -2.27 0.40 5.58
N LEU A 74 -1.30 -0.51 5.64
CA LEU A 74 -1.54 -1.92 5.42
C LEU A 74 -1.98 -2.58 6.74
N GLU A 75 -3.28 -2.48 7.05
CA GLU A 75 -3.91 -3.36 8.04
C GLU A 75 -3.84 -4.80 7.50
N PRO A 76 -3.17 -5.74 8.20
CA PRO A 76 -3.32 -7.17 7.91
C PRO A 76 -4.81 -7.49 8.03
N LEU A 77 -5.41 -8.18 7.05
CA LEU A 77 -6.68 -8.86 7.33
C LEU A 77 -6.40 -9.77 8.51
N GLU A 78 -7.03 -9.41 9.62
CA GLU A 78 -7.30 -10.22 10.80
C GLU A 78 -7.03 -11.68 10.46
N GLU A 79 -5.98 -12.21 11.07
CA GLU A 79 -5.79 -13.64 11.24
C GLU A 79 -7.16 -14.18 11.61
N PHE A 80 -7.82 -14.88 10.67
CA PHE A 80 -8.99 -15.67 11.01
C PHE A 80 -8.52 -16.49 12.20
N PRO A 81 -9.16 -16.39 13.37
CA PRO A 81 -8.80 -17.24 14.48
C PRO A 81 -8.70 -18.66 13.94
N ASP A 82 -7.59 -19.34 14.18
CA ASP A 82 -7.50 -20.81 14.12
C ASP A 82 -8.40 -21.39 15.24
N ASP A 83 -9.64 -20.92 15.31
CA ASP A 83 -10.70 -21.39 16.18
C ASP A 83 -11.60 -22.22 15.28
N ASP A 84 -11.33 -23.52 15.33
CA ASP A 84 -11.97 -24.68 14.68
C ASP A 84 -13.50 -24.77 14.89
N ASP A 85 -14.14 -23.69 15.34
CA ASP A 85 -15.53 -23.66 15.77
C ASP A 85 -16.40 -22.64 15.00
N SER A 86 -15.82 -21.90 14.03
CA SER A 86 -16.52 -20.85 13.28
C SER A 86 -16.73 -21.16 11.79
N GLU A 87 -16.99 -22.43 11.44
CA GLU A 87 -17.61 -22.72 10.14
C GLU A 87 -18.99 -22.06 10.09
N PRO A 88 -19.24 -21.09 9.20
CA PRO A 88 -20.58 -20.54 9.06
C PRO A 88 -21.50 -21.68 8.60
N THR A 89 -22.66 -21.86 9.25
CA THR A 89 -23.56 -23.01 9.07
C THR A 89 -23.82 -23.38 7.61
N PHE A 90 -23.87 -22.39 6.72
CA PHE A 90 -24.08 -22.59 5.29
C PHE A 90 -22.93 -23.34 4.58
N LEU A 91 -21.67 -23.20 5.02
CA LEU A 91 -20.54 -23.94 4.46
C LEU A 91 -20.60 -25.41 4.88
N ARG A 92 -20.90 -25.68 6.16
CA ARG A 92 -21.07 -27.04 6.68
C ARG A 92 -22.14 -27.80 5.88
N ASP A 93 -23.26 -27.15 5.57
CA ASP A 93 -24.35 -27.75 4.80
C ASP A 93 -23.91 -28.06 3.36
N ILE A 94 -23.17 -27.16 2.70
CA ILE A 94 -22.63 -27.39 1.34
C ILE A 94 -21.61 -28.53 1.32
N TYR A 95 -20.71 -28.62 2.31
CA TYR A 95 -19.72 -29.69 2.38
C TYR A 95 -20.36 -31.04 2.72
N ALA A 96 -21.33 -31.07 3.64
CA ALA A 96 -22.10 -32.27 3.98
C ALA A 96 -22.89 -32.78 2.77
N GLU A 97 -23.53 -31.89 2.01
CA GLU A 97 -24.27 -32.25 0.80
C GLU A 97 -23.36 -32.82 -0.30
N ARG A 98 -22.18 -32.20 -0.50
CA ARG A 98 -21.17 -32.70 -1.44
C ARG A 98 -20.58 -34.04 -1.01
N ALA A 99 -20.36 -34.25 0.28
CA ALA A 99 -19.85 -35.52 0.81
C ALA A 99 -20.86 -36.66 0.61
N ASN A 100 -22.15 -36.39 0.87
CA ASN A 100 -23.23 -37.35 0.65
C ASN A 100 -23.40 -37.68 -0.84
N ALA A 101 -23.39 -36.68 -1.72
CA ALA A 101 -23.46 -36.89 -3.17
C ALA A 101 -22.26 -37.71 -3.72
N ALA A 102 -21.06 -37.49 -3.17
CA ALA A 102 -19.86 -38.26 -3.54
C ALA A 102 -19.86 -39.70 -3.00
N SER A 103 -20.66 -39.99 -1.97
CA SER A 103 -20.87 -41.34 -1.45
C SER A 103 -21.92 -42.11 -2.24
N ASP A 104 -22.96 -41.42 -2.72
CA ASP A 104 -24.05 -41.99 -3.53
C ASP A 104 -23.57 -42.38 -4.93
N THR A 105 -22.63 -41.62 -5.50
CA THR A 105 -21.99 -41.94 -6.78
C THR A 105 -21.07 -43.18 -6.71
N ARG A 106 -20.75 -43.66 -5.50
CA ARG A 106 -19.87 -44.82 -5.26
C ARG A 106 -20.62 -46.12 -4.89
N ARG A 107 -21.96 -46.11 -4.90
CA ARG A 107 -22.80 -47.30 -4.68
C ARG A 107 -23.41 -47.84 -5.95
#